data_AF-A0A077NBB3-F1
#
_entry.id   AF-A0A077NBB3-F1
#
_cell.length_a   1.000
_cell.length_b   1.000
_cell.length_c   1.000
_cell.angle_alpha   90.00
_cell.angle_beta   90.00
_cell.angle_gamma   90.00
#
_symmetry.space_group_name_H-M   'P 1'
#
loop_
_entity.id
_entity.type
_entity.pdbx_description
1 polymer ?
#
loop_
_entity_poly.entity_id
_entity_poly.type
_entity_poly.pdbx_seq_one_letter_code
_entity_poly.pdbx_strand_id
1 'polypeptide(L)'
;MRGKESFPLLAYVANKKDLRRVWGKGWKTITPSQRVWVRYLMMIWGRQYGGNEYPGGECSVIGRLMTREDWTDAEGERIVKVVKDLHKLGYEGEGLFQKAHEILTPKQSLSDIIALAKESDDAAFVETVLNKTFKLGNPIRDVAIKRYCERKYPQKIARELSGLTGCDVQWARKRATWSEELLEEEMYYAIKREIRKESHETYH
;
A
#
# COMPACT_ATOMS: atom_id res chain seq x y z
N MET A 1 11.84 26.39 8.77
CA MET A 1 10.41 26.71 8.57
C MET A 1 9.68 25.41 8.27
N ARG A 2 8.84 24.90 9.20
CA ARG A 2 8.00 23.70 8.98
C ARG A 2 7.03 24.02 7.84
N GLY A 3 7.14 23.30 6.72
CA GLY A 3 6.23 23.48 5.58
C GLY A 3 4.78 23.36 6.07
N LYS A 4 3.89 24.22 5.57
CA LYS A 4 2.46 24.25 5.92
C LYS A 4 1.93 22.81 6.00
N GLU A 5 1.45 22.39 7.16
CA GLU A 5 0.87 21.07 7.34
C GLU A 5 -0.30 20.91 6.36
N SER A 6 -0.16 19.99 5.40
CA SER A 6 -1.17 19.77 4.37
C SER A 6 -2.33 18.91 4.88
N PHE A 7 -2.07 18.02 5.83
CA PHE A 7 -3.05 17.10 6.40
C PHE A 7 -4.37 17.74 6.88
N PRO A 8 -4.39 18.89 7.60
CA PRO A 8 -5.62 19.59 7.96
C PRO A 8 -6.52 19.98 6.77
N LEU A 9 -5.95 20.14 5.56
CA LEU A 9 -6.71 20.51 4.37
C LEU A 9 -7.78 19.48 4.00
N LEU A 10 -7.58 18.21 4.40
CA LEU A 10 -8.56 17.15 4.18
C LEU A 10 -9.94 17.51 4.75
N ALA A 11 -9.99 18.18 5.91
CA ALA A 11 -11.25 18.50 6.58
C ALA A 11 -12.20 19.36 5.73
N TYR A 12 -11.65 20.18 4.83
CA TYR A 12 -12.41 21.11 4.00
C TYR A 12 -12.95 20.52 2.70
N VAL A 13 -12.63 19.26 2.39
CA VAL A 13 -13.15 18.61 1.19
C VAL A 13 -14.52 18.00 1.46
N ALA A 14 -15.51 18.36 0.65
CA ALA A 14 -16.91 17.98 0.82
C ALA A 14 -17.20 16.50 0.49
N ASN A 15 -16.56 15.96 -0.55
CA ASN A 15 -16.84 14.60 -1.03
C ASN A 15 -15.61 13.94 -1.69
N LYS A 16 -15.70 12.63 -1.94
CA LYS A 16 -14.62 11.84 -2.56
C LYS A 16 -14.22 12.34 -3.94
N LYS A 17 -15.17 12.85 -4.74
CA LYS A 17 -14.90 13.39 -6.08
C LYS A 17 -14.05 14.65 -6.02
N ASP A 18 -14.35 15.54 -5.08
CA ASP A 18 -13.55 16.74 -4.84
C ASP A 18 -12.15 16.38 -4.35
N LEU A 19 -12.03 15.40 -3.46
CA LEU A 19 -10.73 14.91 -2.97
C LEU A 19 -9.83 14.45 -4.12
N ARG A 20 -10.39 13.63 -5.04
CA ARG A 20 -9.69 13.17 -6.25
C ARG A 20 -9.34 14.31 -7.19
N ARG A 21 -10.25 15.26 -7.39
CA ARG A 21 -10.03 16.39 -8.29
C ARG A 21 -8.88 17.27 -7.81
N VAL A 22 -8.74 17.47 -6.50
CA VAL A 22 -7.73 18.35 -5.92
C VAL A 22 -6.37 17.66 -5.80
N TRP A 23 -6.33 16.37 -5.43
CA TRP A 23 -5.07 15.68 -5.08
C TRP A 23 -4.77 14.39 -5.84
N GLY A 24 -5.66 13.93 -6.71
CA GLY A 24 -5.44 12.79 -7.61
C GLY A 24 -5.03 13.22 -9.02
N LYS A 25 -4.67 12.25 -9.87
CA LYS A 25 -4.29 12.46 -11.28
C LYS A 25 -5.31 11.90 -12.27
N GLY A 26 -6.43 11.38 -11.80
CA GLY A 26 -7.55 10.98 -12.66
C GLY A 26 -8.57 10.06 -11.97
N TRP A 27 -9.53 9.60 -12.76
CA TRP A 27 -10.49 8.59 -12.35
C TRP A 27 -9.97 7.20 -12.73
N LYS A 28 -9.49 6.47 -11.73
CA LYS A 28 -9.11 5.07 -11.88
C LYS A 28 -9.50 4.29 -10.63
N THR A 29 -9.97 3.07 -10.82
CA THR A 29 -10.38 2.15 -9.76
C THR A 29 -9.58 0.87 -9.90
N ILE A 30 -9.30 0.22 -8.77
CA ILE A 30 -8.54 -1.02 -8.72
C ILE A 30 -9.39 -2.15 -8.15
N THR A 31 -9.07 -3.39 -8.54
CA THR A 31 -9.73 -4.59 -7.98
C THR A 31 -9.28 -4.83 -6.54
N PRO A 32 -10.03 -5.63 -5.75
CA PRO A 32 -9.63 -5.98 -4.38
C PRO A 32 -8.23 -6.61 -4.30
N SER A 33 -7.87 -7.48 -5.26
CA SER A 33 -6.54 -8.11 -5.31
C SER A 33 -5.45 -7.08 -5.58
N GLN A 34 -5.67 -6.15 -6.51
CA GLN A 34 -4.75 -5.05 -6.81
C GLN A 34 -4.53 -4.15 -5.58
N ARG A 35 -5.60 -3.90 -4.82
CA ARG A 35 -5.53 -3.16 -3.56
C ARG A 35 -4.70 -3.88 -2.49
N VAL A 36 -4.86 -5.19 -2.34
CA VAL A 36 -4.06 -5.98 -1.39
C VAL A 36 -2.57 -5.91 -1.74
N TRP A 37 -2.25 -6.02 -3.03
CA TRP A 37 -0.88 -5.91 -3.51
C TRP A 37 -0.25 -4.55 -3.23
N VAL A 38 -0.94 -3.43 -3.53
CA VAL A 38 -0.42 -2.09 -3.21
C VAL A 38 -0.24 -1.90 -1.71
N ARG A 39 -1.20 -2.34 -0.89
CA ARG A 39 -1.08 -2.27 0.57
C ARG A 39 0.15 -3.00 1.07
N TYR A 40 0.47 -4.16 0.48
CA TYR A 40 1.68 -4.89 0.83
C TYR A 40 2.95 -4.12 0.52
N LEU A 41 3.09 -3.56 -0.69
CA LEU A 41 4.22 -2.71 -1.04
C LEU A 41 4.36 -1.48 -0.12
N MET A 42 3.22 -0.85 0.21
CA MET A 42 3.18 0.27 1.15
C MET A 42 3.56 -0.15 2.59
N MET A 43 3.25 -1.39 3.01
CA MET A 43 3.67 -1.93 4.31
C MET A 43 5.17 -2.18 4.36
N ILE A 44 5.78 -2.72 3.30
CA ILE A 44 7.24 -2.88 3.19
C ILE A 44 7.91 -1.51 3.30
N TRP A 45 7.44 -0.54 2.52
CA TRP A 45 7.90 0.84 2.58
C TRP A 45 7.77 1.44 3.98
N GLY A 46 6.60 1.32 4.61
CA GLY A 46 6.35 1.83 5.95
C GLY A 46 7.18 1.14 7.03
N ARG A 47 7.55 -0.13 6.85
CA ARG A 47 8.47 -0.86 7.74
C ARG A 47 9.90 -0.30 7.63
N GLN A 48 10.36 0.01 6.42
CA GLN A 48 11.72 0.50 6.17
C GLN A 48 11.90 1.98 6.59
N TYR A 49 10.91 2.82 6.29
CA TYR A 49 10.98 4.28 6.51
C TYR A 49 10.20 4.76 7.74
N GLY A 50 9.48 3.87 8.43
CA GLY A 50 8.84 4.15 9.71
C GLY A 50 9.80 3.97 10.88
N GLY A 51 9.64 4.78 11.93
CA GLY A 51 10.40 4.62 13.16
C GLY A 51 10.05 3.33 13.92
N ASN A 52 10.94 2.91 14.83
CA ASN A 52 10.75 1.72 15.69
C ASN A 52 9.70 1.88 16.81
N GLU A 53 8.92 2.97 16.81
CA GLU A 53 8.01 3.32 17.92
C GLU A 53 6.76 2.43 18.03
N TYR A 54 6.50 1.54 17.05
CA TYR A 54 5.41 0.57 17.10
C TYR A 54 5.93 -0.85 16.80
N PRO A 55 5.32 -1.92 17.34
CA PRO A 55 5.64 -3.31 16.98
C PRO A 55 5.25 -3.60 15.52
N GLY A 56 6.07 -4.36 14.80
CA GLY A 56 5.91 -4.67 13.38
C GLY A 56 4.53 -5.26 13.09
N GLY A 57 3.78 -4.66 12.16
CA GLY A 57 2.56 -5.29 11.65
C GLY A 57 2.91 -6.51 10.81
N GLU A 58 2.10 -7.56 10.90
CA GLU A 58 2.22 -8.75 10.06
C GLU A 58 2.03 -8.38 8.58
N CYS A 59 2.99 -8.76 7.74
CA CYS A 59 2.86 -8.61 6.29
C CYS A 59 1.82 -9.61 5.77
N SER A 60 0.88 -9.15 4.93
CA SER A 60 -0.12 -10.04 4.32
C SER A 60 0.55 -11.13 3.50
N VAL A 61 0.27 -12.41 3.82
CA VAL A 61 0.74 -13.57 3.07
C VAL A 61 0.34 -13.49 1.58
N ILE A 62 -0.90 -13.08 1.31
CA ILE A 62 -1.40 -12.87 -0.06
C ILE A 62 -0.57 -11.80 -0.77
N GLY A 63 -0.28 -10.69 -0.09
CA GLY A 63 0.54 -9.61 -0.63
C GLY A 63 1.96 -10.06 -0.97
N ARG A 64 2.61 -10.80 -0.07
CA ARG A 64 3.95 -11.39 -0.29
C ARG A 64 4.00 -12.28 -1.52
N LEU A 65 2.98 -13.12 -1.71
CA LEU A 65 2.86 -14.02 -2.86
C LEU A 65 2.62 -13.30 -4.20
N MET A 66 2.09 -12.08 -4.16
CA MET A 66 1.80 -11.28 -5.36
C MET A 66 2.98 -10.40 -5.81
N THR A 67 4.19 -10.59 -5.26
CA THR A 67 5.35 -9.74 -5.53
C THR A 67 6.03 -10.12 -6.85
N ARG A 68 6.26 -9.11 -7.72
CA ARG A 68 7.09 -9.11 -8.95
C ARG A 68 6.74 -10.06 -10.11
N GLU A 69 5.71 -10.89 -10.04
CA GLU A 69 5.16 -11.55 -11.24
C GLU A 69 4.05 -10.68 -11.87
N ASP A 70 4.05 -10.54 -13.20
CA ASP A 70 2.92 -9.95 -13.92
C ASP A 70 1.74 -10.92 -13.80
N TRP A 71 0.87 -10.67 -12.82
CA TRP A 71 -0.32 -11.47 -12.60
C TRP A 71 -1.54 -10.86 -13.28
N THR A 72 -2.34 -11.72 -13.89
CA THR A 72 -3.70 -11.45 -14.36
C THR A 72 -4.68 -11.49 -13.19
N ASP A 73 -5.84 -10.84 -13.30
CA ASP A 73 -6.85 -10.86 -12.23
C ASP A 73 -7.25 -12.31 -11.85
N ALA A 74 -7.26 -13.23 -12.82
CA ALA A 74 -7.51 -14.66 -12.60
C ALA A 74 -6.41 -15.34 -11.75
N GLU A 75 -5.14 -15.01 -11.98
CA GLU A 75 -4.04 -15.50 -11.15
C GLU A 75 -4.09 -14.91 -9.74
N GLY A 76 -4.44 -13.63 -9.61
CA GLY A 76 -4.67 -13.00 -8.32
C GLY A 76 -5.79 -13.69 -7.52
N GLU A 77 -6.91 -14.03 -8.16
CA GLU A 77 -7.99 -14.81 -7.55
C GLU A 77 -7.56 -16.23 -7.17
N ARG A 78 -6.72 -16.87 -7.99
CA ARG A 78 -6.14 -18.19 -7.69
C ARG A 78 -5.27 -18.14 -6.43
N ILE A 79 -4.41 -17.13 -6.28
CA ILE A 79 -3.58 -16.92 -5.08
C ILE A 79 -4.49 -16.75 -3.85
N VAL A 80 -5.49 -15.87 -3.93
CA VAL A 80 -6.44 -15.63 -2.83
C VAL A 80 -7.17 -16.93 -2.45
N LYS A 81 -7.59 -17.74 -3.43
CA LYS A 81 -8.26 -19.01 -3.20
C LYS A 81 -7.36 -20.02 -2.47
N VAL A 82 -6.13 -20.22 -2.95
CA VAL A 82 -5.16 -21.14 -2.34
C VAL A 82 -4.87 -20.76 -0.89
N VAL A 83 -4.62 -19.47 -0.62
CA VAL A 83 -4.36 -18.98 0.74
C VAL A 83 -5.57 -19.19 1.66
N LYS A 84 -6.79 -18.89 1.17
CA LYS A 84 -8.02 -19.13 1.96
C LYS A 84 -8.24 -20.61 2.26
N ASP A 85 -8.00 -21.48 1.29
CA ASP A 85 -8.19 -22.92 1.46
C ASP A 85 -7.16 -23.49 2.46
N LEU A 86 -5.89 -23.06 2.41
CA LEU A 86 -4.87 -23.44 3.40
C LEU A 86 -5.17 -22.88 4.80
N HIS A 87 -5.66 -21.65 4.90
CA HIS A 87 -6.05 -21.09 6.19
C HIS A 87 -7.20 -21.88 6.84
N LYS A 88 -8.15 -22.43 6.06
CA LYS A 88 -9.19 -23.33 6.59
C LYS A 88 -8.63 -24.66 7.10
N LEU A 89 -7.47 -25.08 6.58
CA LEU A 89 -6.75 -26.27 7.04
C LEU A 89 -5.86 -26.01 8.27
N GLY A 90 -5.88 -24.78 8.81
CA GLY A 90 -5.15 -24.40 10.03
C GLY A 90 -3.74 -23.87 9.81
N TYR A 91 -3.34 -23.58 8.57
CA TYR A 91 -2.05 -22.92 8.30
C TYR A 91 -2.15 -21.42 8.56
N GLU A 92 -1.18 -20.85 9.28
CA GLU A 92 -1.09 -19.43 9.61
C GLU A 92 0.33 -18.86 9.40
N GLY A 93 0.45 -17.53 9.31
CA GLY A 93 1.72 -16.82 9.25
C GLY A 93 2.70 -17.33 8.17
N GLU A 94 3.93 -17.62 8.56
CA GLU A 94 4.99 -18.08 7.65
C GLU A 94 4.71 -19.47 7.08
N GLY A 95 4.09 -20.37 7.87
CA GLY A 95 3.72 -21.72 7.41
C GLY A 95 2.66 -21.67 6.31
N LEU A 96 1.71 -20.74 6.41
CA LEU A 96 0.74 -20.45 5.35
C LEU A 96 1.43 -19.92 4.09
N PHE A 97 2.37 -19.00 4.24
CA PHE A 97 3.13 -18.45 3.12
C PHE A 97 3.93 -19.53 2.38
N GLN A 98 4.74 -20.30 3.10
CA GLN A 98 5.57 -21.35 2.50
C GLN A 98 4.72 -22.39 1.77
N LYS A 99 3.61 -22.83 2.38
CA LYS A 99 2.74 -23.84 1.78
C LYS A 99 1.97 -23.32 0.57
N ALA A 100 1.48 -22.08 0.63
CA ALA A 100 0.84 -21.44 -0.51
C ALA A 100 1.83 -21.23 -1.67
N HIS A 101 3.05 -20.76 -1.37
CA HIS A 101 4.11 -20.57 -2.34
C HIS A 101 4.49 -21.89 -3.03
N GLU A 102 4.65 -22.98 -2.29
CA GLU A 102 4.93 -24.31 -2.84
C GLU A 102 3.84 -24.79 -3.83
N ILE A 103 2.57 -24.52 -3.51
CA ILE A 103 1.43 -24.90 -4.38
C ILE A 103 1.35 -24.02 -5.63
N LEU A 104 1.70 -22.74 -5.49
CA LEU A 104 1.57 -21.74 -6.55
C LEU A 104 2.77 -21.76 -7.51
N THR A 105 3.96 -22.13 -7.05
CA THR A 105 5.22 -22.05 -7.82
C THR A 105 5.82 -23.45 -8.05
N PRO A 106 6.01 -23.91 -9.30
CA PRO A 106 6.71 -25.16 -9.57
C PRO A 106 8.23 -24.95 -9.50
N LYS A 107 8.87 -25.56 -8.49
CA LYS A 107 10.33 -25.67 -8.20
C LYS A 107 10.95 -24.55 -7.34
N GLN A 108 11.45 -24.94 -6.17
CA GLN A 108 12.16 -24.13 -5.17
C GLN A 108 13.56 -23.68 -5.63
N SER A 109 14.00 -22.48 -5.24
CA SER A 109 15.42 -22.17 -4.98
C SER A 109 15.62 -20.88 -4.16
N LEU A 110 16.64 -20.86 -3.27
CA LEU A 110 17.39 -19.71 -2.72
C LEU A 110 16.66 -18.41 -2.30
N SER A 111 15.34 -18.43 -2.05
CA SER A 111 14.51 -17.22 -2.01
C SER A 111 14.68 -16.32 -0.79
N ASP A 112 15.04 -16.85 0.38
CA ASP A 112 14.74 -16.15 1.64
C ASP A 112 15.76 -15.06 2.02
N ILE A 113 17.05 -15.27 1.74
CA ILE A 113 18.10 -14.23 1.89
C ILE A 113 17.95 -13.17 0.80
N ILE A 114 17.56 -13.60 -0.41
CA ILE A 114 17.22 -12.73 -1.52
C ILE A 114 15.95 -11.92 -1.18
N ALA A 115 14.98 -12.48 -0.46
CA ALA A 115 13.71 -11.83 -0.12
C ALA A 115 13.92 -10.61 0.78
N LEU A 116 14.81 -10.69 1.79
CA LEU A 116 15.07 -9.54 2.68
C LEU A 116 15.79 -8.40 1.95
N ALA A 117 16.80 -8.72 1.12
CA ALA A 117 17.45 -7.72 0.27
C ALA A 117 16.46 -7.12 -0.76
N LYS A 118 15.58 -7.96 -1.33
CA LYS A 118 14.51 -7.53 -2.25
C LYS A 118 13.48 -6.64 -1.57
N GLU A 119 13.11 -6.88 -0.30
CA GLU A 119 12.18 -6.01 0.42
C GLU A 119 12.75 -4.60 0.62
N SER A 120 14.06 -4.46 0.87
CA SER A 120 14.73 -3.16 0.94
C SER A 120 14.71 -2.43 -0.42
N ASP A 121 14.97 -3.15 -1.51
CA ASP A 121 14.89 -2.60 -2.87
C ASP A 121 13.46 -2.19 -3.24
N ASP A 122 12.47 -3.02 -2.89
CA ASP A 122 11.04 -2.73 -3.08
C ASP A 122 10.61 -1.49 -2.27
N ALA A 123 11.10 -1.32 -1.05
CA ALA A 123 10.85 -0.13 -0.24
C ALA A 123 11.41 1.15 -0.90
N ALA A 124 12.66 1.10 -1.36
CA ALA A 124 13.31 2.24 -2.02
C ALA A 124 12.64 2.61 -3.35
N PHE A 125 12.21 1.59 -4.10
CA PHE A 125 11.40 1.76 -5.29
C PHE A 125 10.05 2.43 -4.97
N VAL A 126 9.30 1.93 -3.97
CA VAL A 126 8.03 2.53 -3.54
C VAL A 126 8.22 3.98 -3.09
N GLU A 127 9.27 4.31 -2.33
CA GLU A 127 9.60 5.68 -1.94
C GLU A 127 9.79 6.59 -3.17
N THR A 128 10.51 6.11 -4.18
CA THR A 128 10.73 6.83 -5.44
C THR A 128 9.42 7.06 -6.19
N VAL A 129 8.56 6.04 -6.31
CA VAL A 129 7.26 6.16 -6.96
C VAL A 129 6.33 7.09 -6.19
N LEU A 130 6.31 7.00 -4.85
CA LEU A 130 5.52 7.87 -3.98
C LEU A 130 5.94 9.33 -4.15
N ASN A 131 7.25 9.62 -4.16
CA ASN A 131 7.83 10.96 -4.40
C ASN A 131 7.45 11.56 -5.76
N LYS A 132 7.43 10.73 -6.81
CA LYS A 132 6.99 11.14 -8.16
C LYS A 132 5.47 11.36 -8.21
N THR A 133 4.71 10.58 -7.44
CA THR A 133 3.24 10.59 -7.49
C THR A 133 2.65 11.72 -6.66
N PHE A 134 3.06 11.82 -5.39
CA PHE A 134 2.59 12.80 -4.42
C PHE A 134 3.73 13.71 -3.97
N LYS A 135 3.67 14.97 -4.40
CA LYS A 135 4.64 16.00 -4.03
C LYS A 135 4.56 16.32 -2.52
N LEU A 136 5.62 16.93 -2.00
CA LEU A 136 5.62 17.51 -0.65
C LEU A 136 4.47 18.50 -0.51
N GLY A 137 3.76 18.47 0.62
CA GLY A 137 2.56 19.27 0.85
C GLY A 137 1.28 18.72 0.23
N ASN A 138 1.30 17.49 -0.33
CA ASN A 138 0.08 16.78 -0.69
C ASN A 138 -0.44 16.00 0.55
N PRO A 139 -1.68 16.24 1.02
CA PRO A 139 -2.20 15.59 2.22
C PRO A 139 -2.36 14.06 2.09
N ILE A 140 -2.46 13.52 0.87
CA ILE A 140 -2.50 12.07 0.64
C ILE A 140 -1.16 11.43 1.01
N ARG A 141 -0.05 12.15 0.83
CA ARG A 141 1.27 11.73 1.30
C ARG A 141 1.32 11.69 2.83
N ASP A 142 0.75 12.67 3.51
CA ASP A 142 0.67 12.68 4.97
C ASP A 142 -0.15 11.50 5.49
N VAL A 143 -1.25 11.16 4.82
CA VAL A 143 -2.04 9.95 5.12
C VAL A 143 -1.22 8.69 4.91
N ALA A 144 -0.43 8.59 3.84
CA ALA A 144 0.46 7.45 3.62
C ALA A 144 1.46 7.26 4.77
N ILE A 145 2.14 8.33 5.18
CA ILE A 145 3.09 8.33 6.30
C ILE A 145 2.39 7.91 7.59
N LYS A 146 1.25 8.54 7.93
CA LYS A 146 0.48 8.19 9.13
C LYS A 146 0.02 6.73 9.11
N ARG A 147 -0.43 6.24 7.96
CA ARG A 147 -0.98 4.90 7.81
C ARG A 147 0.09 3.81 7.90
N TYR A 148 1.19 3.98 7.18
CA TYR A 148 2.18 2.91 6.97
C TYR A 148 3.47 3.10 7.77
N CYS A 149 3.99 4.32 7.92
CA CYS A 149 5.17 4.61 8.73
C CYS A 149 4.83 4.71 10.22
N GLU A 150 3.78 5.47 10.58
CA GLU A 150 3.33 5.65 11.97
C GLU A 150 2.32 4.59 12.42
N ARG A 151 1.91 3.69 11.50
CA ARG A 151 1.01 2.54 11.75
C ARG A 151 -0.34 2.92 12.37
N LYS A 152 -0.85 4.10 12.05
CA LYS A 152 -2.16 4.55 12.51
C LYS A 152 -3.26 3.88 11.68
N TYR A 153 -4.23 3.28 12.35
CA TYR A 153 -5.45 2.82 11.68
C TYR A 153 -6.35 4.02 11.31
N PRO A 154 -7.29 3.88 10.35
CA PRO A 154 -8.07 5.01 9.83
C PRO A 154 -8.76 5.85 10.91
N GLN A 155 -9.21 5.21 11.99
CA GLN A 155 -9.88 5.88 13.10
C GLN A 155 -8.92 6.67 14.02
N LYS A 156 -7.63 6.29 14.12
CA LYS A 156 -6.59 7.14 14.76
C LYS A 156 -6.30 8.37 13.90
N ILE A 157 -6.15 8.18 12.58
CA ILE A 157 -5.95 9.28 11.61
C ILE A 157 -7.13 10.26 11.66
N ALA A 158 -8.37 9.75 11.74
CA ALA A 158 -9.57 10.56 11.85
C ALA A 158 -9.60 11.42 13.14
N ARG A 159 -9.21 10.85 14.29
CA ARG A 159 -9.15 11.59 15.56
C ARG A 159 -8.10 12.69 15.52
N GLU A 160 -6.96 12.45 14.89
CA GLU A 160 -5.92 13.46 14.70
C GLU A 160 -6.41 14.60 13.81
N LEU A 161 -7.04 14.28 12.67
CA LEU A 161 -7.61 15.29 11.78
C LEU A 161 -8.69 16.12 12.49
N SER A 162 -9.58 15.46 13.23
CA SER A 162 -10.61 16.11 14.04
C SER A 162 -10.01 17.02 15.11
N GLY A 163 -8.99 16.55 15.85
CA GLY A 163 -8.30 17.35 16.87
C GLY A 163 -7.60 18.59 16.31
N LEU A 164 -7.03 18.51 15.11
CA LEU A 164 -6.34 19.62 14.45
C LEU A 164 -7.30 20.67 13.87
N THR A 165 -8.52 20.27 13.50
CA THR A 165 -9.44 21.13 12.71
C THR A 165 -10.75 21.45 13.41
N GLY A 166 -11.06 20.77 14.52
CA GLY A 166 -12.35 20.85 15.20
C GLY A 166 -13.52 20.19 14.46
N CYS A 167 -13.28 19.53 13.31
CA CYS A 167 -14.35 18.87 12.58
C CYS A 167 -14.84 17.59 13.28
N ASP A 168 -16.06 17.16 12.98
CA ASP A 168 -16.63 15.92 13.51
C ASP A 168 -15.77 14.69 13.15
N VAL A 169 -15.66 13.73 14.06
CA VAL A 169 -14.81 12.54 13.88
C VAL A 169 -15.33 11.62 12.78
N GLN A 170 -16.65 11.50 12.58
CA GLN A 170 -17.19 10.71 11.47
C GLN A 170 -16.94 11.41 10.13
N TRP A 171 -17.03 12.75 10.12
CA TRP A 171 -16.63 13.57 8.98
C TRP A 171 -15.17 13.33 8.62
N ALA A 172 -14.26 13.40 9.59
CA ALA A 172 -12.83 13.14 9.43
C ALA A 172 -12.55 11.70 8.95
N ARG A 173 -13.25 10.71 9.50
CA ARG A 173 -13.09 9.30 9.13
C ARG A 173 -13.37 9.06 7.66
N LYS A 174 -14.42 9.66 7.09
CA LYS A 174 -14.70 9.57 5.65
C LYS A 174 -13.51 10.07 4.81
N ARG A 175 -12.86 11.16 5.22
CA ARG A 175 -11.71 11.74 4.49
C ARG A 175 -10.48 10.87 4.59
N ALA A 176 -10.20 10.33 5.78
CA ALA A 176 -9.12 9.37 5.96
C ALA A 176 -9.31 8.16 5.05
N THR A 177 -10.51 7.57 5.03
CA THR A 177 -10.83 6.44 4.15
C THR A 177 -10.71 6.79 2.66
N TRP A 178 -11.26 7.92 2.21
CA TRP A 178 -11.12 8.33 0.81
C TRP A 178 -9.69 8.61 0.41
N SER A 179 -8.87 9.12 1.34
CA SER A 179 -7.45 9.36 1.10
C SER A 179 -6.67 8.07 0.96
N GLU A 180 -6.95 7.07 1.81
CA GLU A 180 -6.36 5.73 1.68
C GLU A 180 -6.76 5.07 0.35
N GLU A 181 -8.03 5.15 -0.05
CA GLU A 181 -8.49 4.60 -1.33
C GLU A 181 -7.81 5.29 -2.52
N LEU A 182 -7.72 6.63 -2.51
CA LEU A 182 -7.03 7.39 -3.55
C LEU A 182 -5.54 7.05 -3.61
N LEU A 183 -4.88 6.97 -2.46
CA LEU A 183 -3.48 6.58 -2.35
C LEU A 183 -3.25 5.21 -3.02
N GLU A 184 -4.06 4.22 -2.68
CA GLU A 184 -3.95 2.85 -3.20
C GLU A 184 -4.11 2.80 -4.72
N GLU A 185 -5.09 3.52 -5.27
CA GLU A 185 -5.33 3.53 -6.72
C GLU A 185 -4.23 4.26 -7.48
N GLU A 186 -3.81 5.45 -7.02
CA GLU A 186 -2.74 6.21 -7.68
C GLU A 186 -1.41 5.44 -7.64
N MET A 187 -1.09 4.83 -6.49
CA MET A 187 0.12 4.03 -6.34
C MET A 187 0.07 2.79 -7.22
N TYR A 188 -1.05 2.08 -7.34
CA TYR A 188 -1.17 0.92 -8.23
C TYR A 188 -0.73 1.28 -9.66
N TYR A 189 -1.35 2.31 -10.25
CA TYR A 189 -1.07 2.68 -11.64
C TYR A 189 0.30 3.34 -11.79
N ALA A 190 0.77 4.09 -10.80
CA ALA A 190 2.11 4.68 -10.83
C ALA A 190 3.17 3.58 -10.81
N ILE A 191 3.04 2.59 -9.91
CA ILE A 191 3.94 1.45 -9.80
C ILE A 191 3.93 0.63 -11.10
N LYS A 192 2.75 0.23 -11.60
CA LYS A 192 2.67 -0.54 -12.86
C LYS A 192 3.30 0.20 -14.04
N ARG A 193 3.20 1.54 -14.08
CA ARG A 193 3.83 2.34 -15.12
C ARG A 193 5.36 2.33 -15.01
N GLU A 194 5.90 2.45 -13.80
CA GLU A 194 7.36 2.43 -13.62
C GLU A 194 7.95 1.03 -13.87
N ILE A 195 7.29 -0.04 -13.43
CA ILE A 195 7.68 -1.43 -13.76
C ILE A 195 7.74 -1.64 -15.28
N ARG A 196 6.72 -1.17 -16.02
CA ARG A 196 6.71 -1.28 -17.49
C ARG A 196 7.87 -0.54 -18.15
N LYS A 197 8.27 0.63 -17.62
CA LYS A 197 9.40 1.40 -18.16
C LYS A 197 10.72 0.66 -17.97
N GLU A 198 10.96 0.12 -16.77
CA GLU A 198 12.17 -0.67 -16.48
C GLU A 198 12.27 -1.90 -17.38
N SER A 199 11.14 -2.57 -17.63
CA SER A 199 11.09 -3.69 -18.59
C SER A 199 11.48 -3.25 -19.99
N HIS A 200 11.00 -2.11 -20.49
CA HIS A 200 11.35 -1.61 -21.83
C HIS A 200 12.82 -1.14 -21.94
N GLU A 201 13.39 -0.58 -20.88
CA GLU A 201 14.80 -0.13 -20.85
C GLU A 201 15.80 -1.31 -20.79
N THR A 202 15.38 -2.49 -20.34
CA THR A 202 16.26 -3.67 -20.24
C THR A 202 16.40 -4.44 -21.56
N TYR A 203 15.52 -4.21 -22.54
CA TYR A 203 15.52 -4.89 -23.85
C TYR A 203 16.01 -4.01 -25.02
N HIS A 204 16.65 -2.87 -24.71
CA HIS A 204 17.31 -1.99 -25.68
C HIS A 204 18.74 -1.70 -25.24
#